data_AF-A0A7S3HFH0-F1
#
_entry.id   AF-A0A7S3HFH0-F1
#
_cell.length_a   1.000
_cell.length_b   1.000
_cell.length_c   1.000
_cell.angle_alpha   90.00
_cell.angle_beta   90.00
_cell.angle_gamma   90.00
#
_symmetry.space_group_name_H-M   'P 1'
#
loop_
_entity.id
_entity.type
_entity.pdbx_description
1 polymer ?
#
loop_
_entity_poly.entity_id
_entity_poly.type
_entity_poly.pdbx_seq_one_letter_code
_entity_poly.pdbx_strand_id
1 'polypeptide(L)'
;ISIKMCCILSGEPIEATDGTIKTYQGRQKFQTQMLTAPCAGGCGTCMWCIGQFVPATCGITQCLLRRKILQYDMTKYSCFQGQFNVCCCIKAGSCGEENCPDFCAFMEGCFCNFAAVSASRNYTMEKYDLTSDPCDYRLIRINNCLQLLACLCSIAAIIEPSLRELANLINWIADLFYHTVSGCMTAQVSHEIDYQVSIGNADGAAQQVVVVEAYGDDGHHHKGGHHHHNEKQFR
;
A
#
# COMPACT_ATOMS: atom_id res chain seq x y z
N ILE A 1 0.76 21.44 21.57
CA ILE A 1 0.87 20.78 20.25
C ILE A 1 2.32 20.30 20.09
N SER A 2 2.66 19.18 20.74
CA SER A 2 3.90 18.44 20.55
C SER A 2 3.52 17.02 20.13
N ILE A 3 2.69 16.94 19.07
CA ILE A 3 2.51 15.67 18.37
C ILE A 3 3.88 15.40 17.78
N LYS A 4 4.60 14.48 18.42
CA LYS A 4 6.01 14.15 18.22
C LYS A 4 6.40 14.26 16.74
N MET A 5 7.15 15.31 16.40
CA MET A 5 7.98 15.37 15.18
C MET A 5 8.83 14.08 15.05
N CYS A 6 9.18 13.47 16.19
CA CYS A 6 9.87 12.19 16.31
C CYS A 6 9.07 11.00 15.72
N CYS A 7 7.73 11.02 15.73
CA CYS A 7 6.92 9.95 15.14
C CYS A 7 6.85 10.05 13.60
N ILE A 8 6.93 11.26 13.05
CA ILE A 8 6.92 11.52 11.60
C ILE A 8 8.24 11.06 10.97
N LEU A 9 9.37 11.22 11.67
CA LEU A 9 10.71 10.85 11.21
C LEU A 9 11.21 9.49 11.73
N SER A 10 10.43 8.82 12.59
CA SER A 10 10.80 7.47 13.03
C SER A 10 10.76 6.51 11.85
N GLY A 11 11.87 5.79 11.65
CA GLY A 11 11.98 4.73 10.65
C GLY A 11 11.59 3.35 11.18
N GLU A 12 11.20 3.26 12.45
CA GLU A 12 10.75 2.01 13.06
C GLU A 12 9.28 1.75 12.72
N PRO A 13 8.85 0.50 12.50
CA PRO A 13 7.46 0.16 12.27
C PRO A 13 6.52 0.72 13.35
N ILE A 14 5.25 0.94 13.01
CA ILE A 14 4.29 1.48 13.98
C ILE A 14 3.96 0.34 14.94
N GLU A 15 4.48 0.40 16.16
CA GLU A 15 3.98 -0.40 17.27
C GLU A 15 2.56 0.09 17.59
N ALA A 16 1.55 -0.76 17.48
CA ALA A 16 0.22 -0.38 17.93
C ALA A 16 0.24 -0.21 19.46
N THR A 17 -0.69 0.60 19.96
CA THR A 17 -0.76 1.02 21.39
C THR A 17 -1.06 -0.14 22.35
N ASP A 18 -1.27 -1.34 21.82
CA ASP A 18 -1.52 -2.61 22.50
C ASP A 18 -0.30 -3.58 22.42
N GLY A 19 0.85 -3.14 21.92
CA GLY A 19 2.04 -4.00 21.75
C GLY A 19 1.97 -4.94 20.54
N THR A 20 0.90 -4.90 19.73
CA THR A 20 0.85 -5.66 18.48
C THR A 20 1.45 -4.88 17.32
N ILE A 21 2.50 -5.41 16.71
CA ILE A 21 3.08 -4.84 15.49
C ILE A 21 2.13 -5.17 14.33
N LYS A 22 1.25 -4.23 13.94
CA LYS A 22 0.38 -4.36 12.74
C LYS A 22 1.12 -4.02 11.45
N THR A 23 2.38 -4.42 11.34
CA THR A 23 3.17 -4.19 10.12
C THR A 23 3.66 -5.54 9.60
N TYR A 24 3.35 -5.82 8.33
CA TYR A 24 3.87 -6.99 7.64
C TYR A 24 5.40 -6.95 7.67
N GLN A 25 6.01 -7.88 8.40
CA GLN A 25 7.46 -8.07 8.44
C GLN A 25 7.82 -9.24 7.54
N GLY A 26 8.07 -8.94 6.27
CA GLY A 26 8.57 -9.92 5.34
C GLY A 26 10.01 -10.38 5.67
N ARG A 27 10.38 -11.60 5.28
CA ARG A 27 11.74 -12.14 5.47
C ARG A 27 12.77 -11.50 4.53
N GLN A 28 12.34 -10.96 3.40
CA GLN A 28 13.22 -10.37 2.38
C GLN A 28 13.03 -8.85 2.29
N LYS A 29 13.99 -8.16 1.67
CA LYS A 29 13.90 -6.72 1.40
C LYS A 29 13.73 -6.50 -0.10
N PHE A 30 13.15 -5.36 -0.47
CA PHE A 30 13.14 -4.92 -1.87
C PHE A 30 14.57 -4.85 -2.43
N GLN A 31 14.74 -5.22 -3.69
CA GLN A 31 16.04 -5.14 -4.37
C GLN A 31 16.56 -3.70 -4.48
N THR A 32 15.65 -2.73 -4.54
CA THR A 32 15.98 -1.30 -4.64
C THR A 32 15.18 -0.48 -3.64
N GLN A 33 15.80 0.58 -3.12
CA GLN A 33 15.12 1.53 -2.25
C GLN A 33 14.23 2.46 -3.08
N MET A 34 13.15 3.01 -2.50
CA MET A 34 12.26 3.93 -3.23
C MET A 34 13.00 5.12 -3.84
N LEU A 35 14.03 5.65 -3.16
CA LEU A 35 14.82 6.78 -3.67
C LEU A 35 15.61 6.44 -4.94
N THR A 36 16.12 5.22 -5.04
CA THR A 36 16.95 4.76 -6.16
C THR A 36 16.15 4.01 -7.22
N ALA A 37 14.92 3.61 -6.91
CA ALA A 37 14.07 2.79 -7.77
C ALA A 37 13.84 3.37 -9.18
N PRO A 38 13.60 4.68 -9.36
CA PRO A 38 13.41 5.24 -10.70
C PRO A 38 14.63 5.03 -11.61
N CYS A 39 15.84 5.01 -11.02
CA CYS A 39 17.10 4.91 -11.74
C CYS A 39 17.67 3.48 -11.83
N ALA A 40 17.16 2.54 -11.02
CA ALA A 40 17.75 1.20 -10.89
C ALA A 40 17.50 0.26 -12.09
N GLY A 41 16.37 0.41 -12.79
CA GLY A 41 15.97 -0.47 -13.90
C GLY A 41 16.09 0.16 -15.30
N GLY A 42 16.90 1.21 -15.45
CA GLY A 42 17.04 1.94 -16.72
C GLY A 42 15.80 2.78 -17.08
N CYS A 43 15.60 3.05 -18.38
CA CYS A 43 14.50 3.91 -18.86
C CYS A 43 13.11 3.38 -18.48
N GLY A 44 12.96 2.05 -18.37
CA GLY A 44 11.70 1.39 -18.03
C GLY A 44 11.13 1.81 -16.67
N THR A 45 11.94 1.79 -15.61
CA THR A 45 11.52 2.19 -14.24
C THR A 45 11.25 3.68 -14.12
N CYS A 46 11.97 4.50 -14.88
CA CYS A 46 11.77 5.95 -14.93
C CYS A 46 10.38 6.30 -15.47
N MET A 47 9.89 5.59 -16.49
CA MET A 47 8.55 5.81 -17.05
C MET A 47 7.43 5.55 -16.03
N TRP A 48 7.58 4.55 -15.15
CA TRP A 48 6.59 4.29 -14.10
C TRP A 48 6.54 5.43 -13.08
N CYS A 49 7.69 6.00 -12.73
CA CYS A 49 7.76 7.17 -11.84
C CYS A 49 7.12 8.41 -12.48
N ILE A 50 7.46 8.70 -13.75
CA ILE A 50 6.94 9.88 -14.48
C ILE A 50 5.43 9.74 -14.75
N GLY A 51 4.98 8.55 -15.16
CA GLY A 51 3.56 8.29 -15.43
C GLY A 51 2.68 8.45 -14.20
N GLN A 52 3.21 8.13 -13.02
CA GLN A 52 2.53 8.34 -11.74
C GLN A 52 2.58 9.80 -11.26
N PHE A 53 3.62 10.55 -11.64
CA PHE A 53 3.77 11.97 -11.30
C PHE A 53 2.75 12.85 -12.02
N VAL A 54 2.38 12.51 -13.25
CA VAL A 54 1.41 13.26 -14.04
C VAL A 54 -0.02 12.87 -13.63
N PRO A 55 -0.84 13.80 -13.09
CA PRO A 55 -2.18 13.47 -12.58
C PRO A 55 -3.12 12.88 -13.63
N ALA A 56 -2.96 13.25 -14.90
CA ALA A 56 -3.76 12.71 -15.99
C ALA A 56 -3.47 11.23 -16.29
N THR A 57 -2.27 10.75 -15.95
CA THR A 57 -1.82 9.38 -16.29
C THR A 57 -1.68 8.48 -15.06
N CYS A 58 -1.71 9.01 -13.84
CA CYS A 58 -1.50 8.24 -12.61
C CYS A 58 -2.48 7.06 -12.46
N GLY A 59 -3.74 7.22 -12.87
CA GLY A 59 -4.72 6.14 -12.85
C GLY A 59 -4.43 5.03 -13.86
N ILE A 60 -3.99 5.39 -15.06
CA ILE A 60 -3.56 4.43 -16.09
C ILE A 60 -2.31 3.69 -15.61
N THR A 61 -1.34 4.40 -15.05
CA THR A 61 -0.11 3.81 -14.51
C THR A 61 -0.42 2.77 -13.42
N GLN A 62 -1.35 3.06 -12.50
CA GLN A 62 -1.76 2.06 -11.50
C GLN A 62 -2.48 0.86 -12.10
N CYS A 63 -3.36 1.06 -13.09
CA CYS A 63 -4.03 -0.05 -13.79
C CYS A 63 -3.02 -0.95 -14.52
N LEU A 64 -2.04 -0.36 -15.22
CA LEU A 64 -0.97 -1.10 -15.89
C LEU A 64 -0.06 -1.81 -14.89
N LEU A 65 0.27 -1.17 -13.76
CA LEU A 65 1.06 -1.81 -12.71
C LEU A 65 0.30 -3.00 -12.12
N ARG A 66 -1.01 -2.86 -11.89
CA ARG A 66 -1.85 -3.95 -11.39
C ARG A 66 -1.87 -5.14 -12.33
N ARG A 67 -2.02 -4.90 -13.64
CA ARG A 67 -1.92 -5.95 -14.66
C ARG A 67 -0.56 -6.64 -14.59
N LYS A 68 0.52 -5.87 -14.44
CA LYS A 68 1.88 -6.42 -14.31
C LYS A 68 2.06 -7.29 -13.06
N ILE A 69 1.55 -6.84 -11.89
CA ILE A 69 1.56 -7.60 -10.63
C ILE A 69 0.87 -8.96 -10.76
N LEU A 70 -0.24 -8.98 -11.49
CA LEU A 70 -1.05 -10.17 -11.76
C LEU A 70 -0.56 -10.99 -12.97
N GLN A 71 0.60 -10.65 -13.55
CA GLN A 71 1.13 -11.29 -14.76
C GLN A 71 0.14 -11.28 -15.94
N TYR A 72 -0.66 -10.22 -16.07
CA TYR A 72 -1.71 -10.04 -17.07
C TYR A 72 -2.88 -11.02 -16.97
N ASP A 73 -2.96 -11.81 -15.89
CA ASP A 73 -4.10 -12.66 -15.58
C ASP A 73 -5.11 -11.90 -14.70
N MET A 74 -6.07 -11.23 -15.36
CA MET A 74 -7.12 -10.45 -14.69
C MET A 74 -8.21 -11.31 -14.03
N THR A 75 -8.18 -12.64 -14.17
CA THR A 75 -9.10 -13.52 -13.43
C THR A 75 -8.80 -13.53 -11.93
N LYS A 76 -7.55 -13.22 -11.56
CA LYS A 76 -7.07 -13.08 -10.18
C LYS A 76 -7.29 -11.68 -9.62
N TYR A 77 -7.92 -10.79 -10.38
CA TYR A 77 -8.15 -9.43 -9.92
C TYR A 77 -9.30 -9.40 -8.90
N SER A 78 -9.04 -8.74 -7.78
CA SER A 78 -10.06 -8.29 -6.83
C SER A 78 -9.83 -6.81 -6.52
N CYS A 79 -10.88 -6.01 -6.31
CA CYS A 79 -10.76 -4.57 -6.10
C CYS A 79 -9.92 -4.30 -4.83
N PHE A 80 -8.91 -3.43 -4.95
CA PHE A 80 -7.85 -3.22 -3.94
C PHE A 80 -7.14 -4.50 -3.46
N GLN A 81 -7.22 -5.61 -4.20
CA GLN A 81 -6.70 -6.93 -3.82
C GLN A 81 -7.15 -7.39 -2.43
N GLY A 82 -8.36 -7.01 -2.01
CA GLY A 82 -8.89 -7.35 -0.68
C GLY A 82 -8.21 -6.64 0.50
N GLN A 83 -7.21 -5.79 0.24
CA GLN A 83 -6.42 -5.10 1.27
C GLN A 83 -7.19 -3.95 1.93
N PHE A 84 -8.10 -3.33 1.18
CA PHE A 84 -8.88 -2.19 1.67
C PHE A 84 -10.37 -2.43 1.45
N ASN A 85 -11.10 -2.56 2.55
CA ASN A 85 -12.55 -2.37 2.58
C ASN A 85 -12.81 -0.90 2.87
N VAL A 86 -12.71 -0.05 1.84
CA VAL A 86 -12.88 1.40 1.98
C VAL A 86 -14.38 1.71 2.15
N CYS A 87 -14.80 1.89 3.40
CA CYS A 87 -16.17 2.28 3.79
C CYS A 87 -17.24 1.19 3.54
N CYS A 88 -18.40 1.37 4.17
CA CYS A 88 -19.55 0.45 4.23
C CYS A 88 -20.06 -0.05 2.85
N CYS A 89 -19.65 0.61 1.76
CA CYS A 89 -20.21 0.45 0.42
C CYS A 89 -19.24 -0.19 -0.59
N ILE A 90 -17.92 -0.22 -0.34
CA ILE A 90 -16.93 -0.79 -1.27
C ILE A 90 -16.24 -1.96 -0.56
N LYS A 91 -16.79 -3.16 -0.78
CA LYS A 91 -16.18 -4.43 -0.35
C LYS A 91 -15.55 -5.08 -1.57
N ALA A 92 -14.33 -5.57 -1.42
CA ALA A 92 -13.71 -6.45 -2.41
C ALA A 92 -14.66 -7.62 -2.71
N GLY A 93 -14.88 -7.92 -4.00
CA GLY A 93 -15.85 -8.93 -4.45
C GLY A 93 -17.30 -8.44 -4.60
N SER A 94 -17.65 -7.21 -4.18
CA SER A 94 -19.02 -6.67 -4.32
C SER A 94 -19.17 -5.58 -5.39
N CYS A 95 -18.08 -5.21 -6.07
CA CYS A 95 -18.05 -4.12 -7.05
C CYS A 95 -18.30 -4.56 -8.50
N GLY A 96 -18.72 -5.81 -8.74
CA GLY A 96 -18.88 -6.36 -10.09
C GLY A 96 -17.56 -6.67 -10.81
N GLU A 97 -16.49 -6.84 -10.05
CA GLU A 97 -15.12 -7.10 -10.53
C GLU A 97 -15.00 -8.39 -11.35
N GLU A 98 -15.86 -9.38 -11.10
CA GLU A 98 -15.91 -10.63 -11.88
C GLU A 98 -16.30 -10.42 -13.35
N ASN A 99 -17.16 -9.43 -13.63
CA ASN A 99 -17.67 -9.17 -14.98
C ASN A 99 -16.77 -8.22 -15.78
N CYS A 100 -16.13 -7.24 -15.13
CA CYS A 100 -15.30 -6.22 -15.78
C CYS A 100 -14.11 -5.81 -14.89
N PRO A 101 -13.10 -6.68 -14.70
CA PRO A 101 -11.99 -6.43 -13.78
C PRO A 101 -11.11 -5.26 -14.24
N ASP A 102 -10.95 -5.07 -15.55
CA ASP A 102 -10.20 -3.96 -16.12
C ASP A 102 -10.81 -2.59 -15.83
N PHE A 103 -12.14 -2.51 -15.82
CA PHE A 103 -12.84 -1.28 -15.51
C PHE A 103 -12.77 -0.97 -14.00
N CYS A 104 -12.92 -1.97 -13.12
CA CYS A 104 -12.69 -1.72 -11.67
C CYS A 104 -11.25 -1.27 -11.43
N ALA A 105 -10.26 -1.91 -12.04
CA ALA A 105 -8.85 -1.53 -11.90
C ALA A 105 -8.55 -0.12 -12.41
N PHE A 106 -9.21 0.31 -13.48
CA PHE A 106 -9.09 1.69 -13.95
C PHE A 106 -9.76 2.68 -12.98
N MET A 107 -10.97 2.37 -12.52
CA MET A 107 -11.71 3.21 -11.56
C MET A 107 -10.97 3.34 -10.22
N GLU A 108 -10.39 2.25 -9.70
CA GLU A 108 -9.57 2.30 -8.47
C GLU A 108 -8.36 3.23 -8.67
N GLY A 109 -7.68 3.10 -9.82
CA GLY A 109 -6.50 3.91 -10.14
C GLY A 109 -6.83 5.40 -10.29
N CYS A 110 -7.95 5.74 -10.93
CA CYS A 110 -8.34 7.12 -11.19
C CYS A 110 -8.97 7.82 -9.98
N PHE A 111 -9.87 7.15 -9.26
CA PHE A 111 -10.66 7.79 -8.20
C PHE A 111 -10.11 7.52 -6.79
N CYS A 112 -9.30 6.48 -6.63
CA CYS A 112 -8.77 6.05 -5.33
C CYS A 112 -7.27 5.72 -5.42
N ASN A 113 -6.51 6.58 -6.11
CA ASN A 113 -5.10 6.35 -6.42
C ASN A 113 -4.26 6.00 -5.18
N PHE A 114 -4.52 6.66 -4.04
CA PHE A 114 -3.81 6.37 -2.78
C PHE A 114 -4.00 4.91 -2.34
N ALA A 115 -5.26 4.45 -2.32
CA ALA A 115 -5.58 3.07 -1.95
C ALA A 115 -5.08 2.09 -3.02
N ALA A 116 -5.12 2.44 -4.31
CA ALA A 116 -4.61 1.63 -5.40
C ALA A 116 -3.09 1.39 -5.31
N VAL A 117 -2.31 2.46 -5.09
CA VAL A 117 -0.85 2.41 -4.91
C VAL A 117 -0.51 1.58 -3.67
N SER A 118 -1.19 1.85 -2.54
CA SER A 118 -0.94 1.14 -1.29
C SER A 118 -1.29 -0.35 -1.41
N ALA A 119 -2.42 -0.67 -2.05
CA ALA A 119 -2.84 -2.06 -2.27
C ALA A 119 -1.88 -2.81 -3.20
N SER A 120 -1.41 -2.17 -4.25
CA SER A 120 -0.42 -2.74 -5.18
C SER A 120 0.89 -3.05 -4.47
N ARG A 121 1.37 -2.12 -3.64
CA ARG A 121 2.58 -2.30 -2.84
C ARG A 121 2.42 -3.39 -1.78
N ASN A 122 1.35 -3.36 -0.98
CA ASN A 122 1.11 -4.35 0.07
C ASN A 122 0.94 -5.76 -0.51
N TYR A 123 0.16 -5.91 -1.58
CA TYR A 123 0.01 -7.19 -2.26
C TYR A 123 1.35 -7.72 -2.78
N THR A 124 2.22 -6.85 -3.31
CA THR A 124 3.57 -7.24 -3.76
C THR A 124 4.45 -7.66 -2.58
N MET A 125 4.36 -6.95 -1.46
CA MET A 125 5.06 -7.31 -0.23
C MET A 125 4.62 -8.67 0.29
N GLU A 126 3.32 -8.94 0.30
CA GLU A 126 2.77 -10.24 0.71
C GLU A 126 3.16 -11.37 -0.24
N LYS A 127 3.07 -11.13 -1.56
CA LYS A 127 3.37 -12.13 -2.58
C LYS A 127 4.83 -12.60 -2.57
N TYR A 128 5.77 -11.70 -2.27
CA TYR A 128 7.20 -11.99 -2.29
C TYR A 128 7.85 -11.98 -0.90
N ASP A 129 7.06 -11.89 0.17
CA ASP A 129 7.55 -11.87 1.56
C ASP A 129 8.57 -10.75 1.83
N LEU A 130 8.24 -9.53 1.36
CA LEU A 130 9.10 -8.35 1.43
C LEU A 130 8.74 -7.44 2.61
N THR A 131 9.76 -6.86 3.23
CA THR A 131 9.63 -5.81 4.23
C THR A 131 10.07 -4.46 3.67
N SER A 132 9.45 -3.39 4.17
CA SER A 132 9.81 -2.02 3.80
C SER A 132 11.03 -1.56 4.56
N ASP A 133 11.85 -0.74 3.93
CA ASP A 133 13.00 -0.15 4.60
C ASP A 133 12.60 1.03 5.52
N PRO A 134 13.43 1.39 6.51
CA PRO A 134 13.18 2.53 7.39
C PRO A 134 12.95 3.87 6.67
N CYS A 135 13.61 4.06 5.52
CA CYS A 135 13.41 5.23 4.67
C CYS A 135 11.99 5.27 4.09
N ASP A 136 11.46 4.11 3.69
CA ASP A 136 10.13 3.99 3.12
C ASP A 136 9.05 4.35 4.14
N TYR A 137 9.19 3.87 5.38
CA TYR A 137 8.29 4.23 6.47
C TYR A 137 8.26 5.74 6.73
N ARG A 138 9.42 6.41 6.70
CA ARG A 138 9.51 7.87 6.89
C ARG A 138 8.79 8.62 5.77
N LEU A 139 9.04 8.24 4.51
CA LEU A 139 8.41 8.88 3.35
C LEU A 139 6.89 8.72 3.37
N ILE A 140 6.38 7.51 3.67
CA ILE A 140 4.94 7.25 3.82
C ILE A 140 4.33 8.11 4.93
N ARG A 141 5.01 8.24 6.08
CA ARG A 141 4.51 9.02 7.21
C ARG A 141 4.46 10.51 6.94
N ILE A 142 5.51 11.05 6.32
CA ILE A 142 5.54 12.46 5.93
C ILE A 142 4.41 12.72 4.94
N ASN A 143 4.21 11.84 3.96
CA ASN A 143 3.09 11.94 3.02
C ASN A 143 1.74 11.99 3.74
N ASN A 144 1.47 11.03 4.63
CA ASN A 144 0.21 10.99 5.37
C ASN A 144 0.02 12.21 6.28
N CYS A 145 1.10 12.71 6.89
CA CYS A 145 1.07 13.93 7.70
C CYS A 145 0.73 15.17 6.86
N LEU A 146 1.30 15.29 5.65
CA LEU A 146 1.00 16.37 4.72
C LEU A 146 -0.45 16.31 4.23
N GLN A 147 -0.96 15.13 3.88
CA GLN A 147 -2.36 14.97 3.47
C GLN A 147 -3.34 15.32 4.61
N LEU A 148 -3.02 14.94 5.86
CA LEU A 148 -3.82 15.35 7.02
C LEU A 148 -3.77 16.86 7.25
N LEU A 149 -2.59 17.49 7.13
CA LEU A 149 -2.44 18.93 7.26
C LEU A 149 -3.24 19.67 6.18
N ALA A 150 -3.15 19.22 4.94
CA ALA A 150 -3.88 19.76 3.80
C ALA A 150 -5.40 19.68 4.00
N CYS A 151 -5.89 18.55 4.52
CA CYS A 151 -7.29 18.37 4.90
C CYS A 151 -7.72 19.34 6.01
N LEU A 152 -6.94 19.47 7.09
CA LEU A 152 -7.23 20.40 8.18
C LEU A 152 -7.25 21.86 7.72
N CYS A 153 -6.31 22.26 6.87
CA CYS A 153 -6.26 23.60 6.30
C CYS A 153 -7.44 23.87 5.36
N SER A 154 -7.88 22.87 4.59
CA SER A 154 -9.07 22.97 3.75
C SER A 154 -10.34 23.15 4.58
N ILE A 155 -10.49 22.42 5.69
CA ILE A 155 -11.60 22.61 6.64
C ILE A 155 -11.54 24.01 7.27
N ALA A 156 -10.36 24.47 7.69
CA ALA A 156 -10.18 25.80 8.24
C ALA A 156 -10.55 26.91 7.24
N ALA A 157 -10.24 26.73 5.95
CA ALA A 157 -10.59 27.67 4.88
C ALA A 157 -12.09 27.73 4.55
N ILE A 158 -12.87 26.71 4.94
CA ILE A 158 -14.34 26.75 4.87
C ILE A 158 -14.88 27.69 5.97
N ILE A 159 -14.28 27.65 7.17
CA ILE A 159 -14.69 28.47 8.32
C ILE A 159 -14.22 29.92 8.14
N GLU A 160 -12.97 30.11 7.72
CA GLU A 160 -12.32 31.42 7.56
C GLU A 160 -11.82 31.58 6.11
N PRO A 161 -12.57 32.31 5.25
CA PRO A 161 -12.24 32.46 3.83
C PRO A 161 -10.87 33.09 3.55
N SER A 162 -10.30 33.87 4.47
CA SER A 162 -8.96 34.45 4.30
C SER A 162 -7.83 33.41 4.27
N LEU A 163 -8.08 32.18 4.73
CA LEU A 163 -7.11 31.08 4.71
C LEU A 163 -7.11 30.27 3.40
N ARG A 164 -7.95 30.61 2.42
CA ARG A 164 -8.09 29.84 1.17
C ARG A 164 -6.80 29.72 0.37
N GLU A 165 -6.05 30.81 0.23
CA GLU A 165 -4.77 30.78 -0.51
C GLU A 165 -3.73 29.91 0.20
N LEU A 166 -3.70 29.96 1.53
CA LEU A 166 -2.81 29.11 2.34
C LEU A 166 -3.21 27.63 2.21
N ALA A 167 -4.51 27.32 2.28
CA ALA A 167 -5.02 25.97 2.11
C ALA A 167 -4.69 25.42 0.72
N ASN A 168 -4.86 26.24 -0.33
CA ASN A 168 -4.50 25.87 -1.70
C ASN A 168 -3.00 25.58 -1.82
N LEU A 169 -2.13 26.43 -1.27
CA LEU A 169 -0.68 26.22 -1.29
C LEU A 169 -0.30 24.91 -0.59
N ILE A 170 -0.88 24.62 0.57
CA ILE A 170 -0.61 23.39 1.31
C ILE A 170 -1.12 22.16 0.53
N ASN A 171 -2.30 22.23 -0.08
CA ASN A 171 -2.82 21.17 -0.96
C ASN A 171 -1.85 20.89 -2.12
N TRP A 172 -1.34 21.93 -2.80
CA TRP A 172 -0.35 21.78 -3.87
C TRP A 172 0.94 21.11 -3.41
N ILE A 173 1.47 21.49 -2.23
CA ILE A 173 2.67 20.87 -1.64
C ILE A 173 2.40 19.40 -1.32
N ALA A 174 1.22 19.10 -0.75
CA ALA A 174 0.85 17.76 -0.35
C ALA A 174 0.65 16.84 -1.57
N ASP A 175 -0.02 17.33 -2.62
CA ASP A 175 -0.18 16.62 -3.89
C ASP A 175 1.16 16.37 -4.60
N LEU A 176 2.03 17.38 -4.65
CA LEU A 176 3.37 17.24 -5.23
C LEU A 176 4.18 16.15 -4.50
N PHE A 177 4.14 16.18 -3.17
CA PHE A 177 4.84 15.19 -2.36
C PHE A 177 4.25 13.79 -2.56
N TYR A 178 2.92 13.67 -2.59
CA TYR A 178 2.22 12.42 -2.85
C TYR A 178 2.55 11.83 -4.22
N HIS A 179 2.52 12.62 -5.28
CA HIS A 179 2.85 12.16 -6.63
C HIS A 179 4.31 11.73 -6.75
N THR A 180 5.21 12.39 -6.03
CA THR A 180 6.63 12.00 -5.96
C THR A 180 6.81 10.66 -5.25
N VAL A 181 6.24 10.52 -4.05
CA VAL A 181 6.39 9.29 -3.24
C VAL A 181 5.68 8.10 -3.90
N SER A 182 4.47 8.29 -4.42
CA SER A 182 3.73 7.24 -5.14
C SER A 182 4.44 6.82 -6.43
N GLY A 183 5.10 7.74 -7.14
CA GLY A 183 5.93 7.43 -8.29
C GLY A 183 7.12 6.54 -7.95
N CYS A 184 7.85 6.88 -6.87
CA CYS A 184 8.95 6.06 -6.37
C CYS A 184 8.49 4.67 -5.92
N MET A 185 7.35 4.57 -5.23
CA MET A 185 6.75 3.27 -4.86
C MET A 185 6.38 2.42 -6.08
N THR A 186 5.74 3.04 -7.07
CA THR A 186 5.32 2.38 -8.30
C THR A 186 6.53 1.84 -9.06
N ALA A 187 7.60 2.63 -9.15
CA ALA A 187 8.86 2.22 -9.76
C ALA A 187 9.53 1.08 -9.00
N GLN A 188 9.57 1.15 -7.66
CA GLN A 188 10.12 0.10 -6.79
C GLN A 188 9.40 -1.23 -6.99
N VAL A 189 8.06 -1.22 -6.93
CA VAL A 189 7.22 -2.39 -7.14
C VAL A 189 7.40 -2.96 -8.55
N SER A 190 7.40 -2.11 -9.58
CA SER A 190 7.62 -2.55 -10.96
C SER A 190 8.99 -3.24 -11.12
N HIS A 191 10.05 -2.67 -10.56
CA HIS A 191 11.39 -3.22 -10.64
C HIS A 191 11.50 -4.56 -9.91
N GLU A 192 10.87 -4.67 -8.73
CA GLU A 192 10.83 -5.90 -7.96
C GLU A 192 10.12 -7.02 -8.74
N ILE A 193 8.98 -6.73 -9.38
CA ILE A 193 8.28 -7.73 -10.21
C ILE A 193 9.18 -8.21 -11.36
N ASP A 194 9.87 -7.29 -12.04
CA ASP A 194 10.79 -7.65 -13.13
C ASP A 194 11.92 -8.54 -12.63
N TYR A 195 12.48 -8.24 -11.45
CA TYR A 195 13.50 -9.07 -10.82
C TYR A 195 12.97 -10.46 -10.49
N GLN A 196 11.82 -10.56 -9.84
CA GLN A 196 11.21 -11.85 -9.44
C GLN A 196 10.87 -12.72 -10.65
N VAL A 197 10.37 -12.12 -11.74
CA VAL A 197 10.17 -12.81 -13.02
C VAL A 197 11.50 -13.26 -13.63
N SER A 198 12.56 -12.45 -13.55
CA SER A 198 13.88 -12.80 -14.12
C SER A 198 14.53 -14.01 -13.45
N ILE A 199 14.27 -14.23 -12.16
CA ILE A 199 14.75 -15.39 -11.40
C ILE A 199 13.78 -16.58 -11.42
N GLY A 200 12.67 -16.48 -12.17
CA GLY A 200 11.67 -17.55 -12.30
C GLY A 200 10.67 -17.66 -11.14
N ASN A 201 10.62 -16.67 -10.24
CA ASN A 201 9.70 -16.61 -9.10
C ASN A 201 8.48 -15.73 -9.40
N ALA A 202 7.87 -15.89 -10.57
CA ALA A 202 6.80 -15.00 -11.02
C ALA A 202 5.55 -15.08 -10.11
N ASP A 203 5.24 -16.27 -9.58
CA ASP A 203 4.03 -16.52 -8.78
C ASP A 203 4.18 -16.15 -7.29
N GLY A 204 5.42 -15.92 -6.84
CA GLY A 204 5.73 -15.63 -5.45
C GLY A 204 5.56 -16.85 -4.53
N ALA A 205 5.98 -16.70 -3.28
CA ALA A 205 5.68 -17.70 -2.25
C ALA A 205 4.28 -17.39 -1.73
N ALA A 206 3.28 -18.20 -2.09
CA ALA A 206 1.95 -18.10 -1.50
C ALA A 206 2.03 -18.37 0.01
N GLN A 207 2.23 -17.31 0.81
CA GLN A 207 2.29 -17.42 2.25
C GLN A 207 1.02 -16.81 2.84
N GLN A 208 0.25 -17.64 3.54
CA GLN A 208 -0.88 -17.19 4.36
C GLN A 208 -0.40 -16.10 5.33
N VAL A 209 -1.18 -15.02 5.43
CA VAL A 209 -1.08 -14.06 6.52
C VAL A 209 -1.20 -14.84 7.83
N VAL A 210 -0.08 -15.09 8.49
CA VAL A 210 -0.11 -15.48 9.90
C VAL A 210 -0.39 -14.19 10.64
N VAL A 211 -1.68 -13.91 10.88
CA VAL A 211 -2.06 -13.00 11.96
C VAL A 211 -1.56 -13.68 13.22
N VAL A 212 -0.40 -13.26 13.73
CA VAL A 212 0.07 -13.71 15.03
C VAL A 212 -0.81 -13.00 16.05
N GLU A 213 -1.96 -13.60 16.37
CA GLU A 213 -2.67 -13.29 17.61
C GLU A 213 -1.81 -13.81 18.75
N ALA A 214 -0.86 -12.99 19.21
CA ALA A 214 -0.22 -13.23 20.50
C ALA A 214 -1.28 -12.92 21.57
N TYR A 215 -2.04 -13.95 21.96
CA TYR A 215 -2.89 -13.87 23.15
C TYR A 215 -1.97 -13.60 24.35
N GLY A 216 -2.14 -12.43 24.97
CA GLY A 216 -1.54 -12.14 26.27
C GLY A 216 -2.07 -13.16 27.28
N ASP A 217 -1.15 -13.91 27.87
CA ASP A 217 -1.41 -14.84 28.98
C ASP A 217 -1.74 -14.04 30.25
N ASP A 218 -3.01 -13.67 30.40
CA ASP A 218 -3.56 -13.28 31.70
C ASP A 218 -3.85 -14.58 32.46
N GLY A 219 -2.87 -14.97 33.27
CA GLY A 219 -2.90 -16.20 34.05
C GLY A 219 -4.17 -16.36 34.87
N HIS A 220 -4.97 -17.38 34.56
CA HIS A 220 -5.87 -18.02 35.49
C HIS A 220 -5.99 -19.52 35.19
N HIS A 221 -5.55 -20.32 36.16
CA HIS A 221 -5.76 -21.76 36.28
C HIS A 221 -7.15 -22.23 35.79
N HIS A 222 -7.21 -23.08 34.76
CA HIS A 222 -8.08 -24.27 34.79
C HIS A 222 -7.69 -25.35 33.76
N LYS A 223 -8.00 -26.59 34.14
CA LYS A 223 -7.46 -27.86 33.65
C LYS A 223 -8.08 -28.32 32.32
N GLY A 224 -7.21 -28.85 31.44
CA GLY A 224 -7.38 -30.14 30.76
C GLY A 224 -8.29 -30.24 29.52
N GLY A 225 -7.79 -30.89 28.46
CA GLY A 225 -8.63 -31.53 27.43
C GLY A 225 -8.00 -31.66 26.06
N HIS A 226 -7.61 -32.89 25.69
CA HIS A 226 -7.21 -33.33 24.34
C HIS A 226 -8.31 -33.10 23.28
N HIS A 227 -7.93 -32.81 22.01
CA HIS A 227 -8.05 -33.73 20.85
C HIS A 227 -8.03 -33.05 19.46
N HIS A 228 -7.26 -33.69 18.56
CA HIS A 228 -7.46 -34.00 17.13
C HIS A 228 -7.57 -32.94 16.01
N HIS A 229 -6.57 -33.04 15.13
CA HIS A 229 -6.63 -32.99 13.66
C HIS A 229 -8.01 -33.28 13.03
N ASN A 230 -8.38 -32.48 12.02
CA ASN A 230 -9.04 -33.04 10.84
C ASN A 230 -8.88 -32.14 9.60
N GLU A 231 -8.24 -32.71 8.57
CA GLU A 231 -8.38 -32.34 7.17
C GLU A 231 -9.82 -32.59 6.70
N LYS A 232 -10.39 -31.65 5.94
CA LYS A 232 -11.49 -31.85 4.96
C LYS A 232 -11.31 -30.74 3.92
N GLN A 233 -10.81 -30.96 2.70
CA GLN A 233 -11.40 -31.72 1.58
C GLN A 233 -12.91 -31.51 1.45
N PHE A 234 -13.33 -30.75 0.42
CA PHE A 234 -14.61 -30.77 -0.32
C PHE A 234 -14.75 -29.41 -1.03
N ARG A 235 -15.17 -29.29 -2.28
CA ARG A 235 -15.73 -30.23 -3.25
C ARG A 235 -15.65 -29.58 -4.63
#